data_AF-A0A816XB42-F1
#
_entry.id   AF-A0A816XB42-F1
#
_cell.length_a   1.000
_cell.length_b   1.000
_cell.length_c   1.000
_cell.angle_alpha   90.00
_cell.angle_beta   90.00
_cell.angle_gamma   90.00
#
_symmetry.space_group_name_H-M   'P 1'
#
loop_
_entity.id
_entity.type
_entity.pdbx_description
1 polymer ?
#
loop_
_entity_poly.entity_id
_entity_poly.type
_entity_poly.pdbx_seq_one_letter_code
_entity_poly.pdbx_strand_id
1 'polypeptide(L)'
;PKCPCHVLASFPKVFNDGSKIWKTDPGCIASQHPNTCKYHKGAHGCYRFAYKSTGPGAQCCYNKNGVWIKDPHRGAGTLDRERAPDSFFDLSQLAAHHHHDVVPWENCCKDPAVPRDVCQLYFDKRPPGVCEKYTF
;
A
#
# COMPACT_ATOMS: atom_id res chain seq x y z
N PRO A 1 9.83 -1.82 4.68
CA PRO A 1 9.22 -3.15 4.84
C PRO A 1 9.48 -4.01 3.61
N LYS A 2 9.71 -5.29 3.90
CA LYS A 2 9.84 -6.34 2.91
C LYS A 2 8.43 -6.74 2.49
N CYS A 3 8.13 -6.57 1.20
CA CYS A 3 6.91 -7.04 0.58
C CYS A 3 7.19 -8.39 -0.07
N PRO A 4 6.27 -9.36 0.01
CA PRO A 4 6.34 -10.54 -0.83
C PRO A 4 6.49 -10.15 -2.30
N CYS A 5 7.43 -10.76 -3.01
CA CYS A 5 7.59 -10.50 -4.44
C CYS A 5 6.38 -10.95 -5.27
N HIS A 6 5.69 -11.99 -4.78
CA HIS A 6 4.53 -12.59 -5.41
C HIS A 6 3.48 -12.92 -4.36
N VAL A 7 2.21 -12.81 -4.75
CA VAL A 7 1.04 -13.31 -4.03
C VAL A 7 0.19 -14.15 -4.96
N LEU A 8 -0.74 -14.92 -4.40
CA LEU A 8 -1.69 -15.68 -5.20
C LEU A 8 -2.56 -14.72 -6.03
N ALA A 9 -2.74 -15.02 -7.32
CA ALA A 9 -3.60 -14.24 -8.22
C ALA A 9 -5.09 -14.28 -7.82
N SER A 10 -5.48 -15.14 -6.87
CA SER A 10 -6.81 -15.14 -6.27
C SER A 10 -7.01 -14.02 -5.24
N PHE A 11 -5.94 -13.33 -4.83
CA PHE A 11 -5.96 -12.26 -3.82
C PHE A 11 -6.78 -12.61 -2.57
N PRO A 12 -6.41 -13.66 -1.80
CA PRO A 12 -7.13 -14.03 -0.59
C PRO A 12 -7.16 -12.87 0.41
N LYS A 13 -8.24 -12.77 1.21
CA LYS A 13 -8.43 -11.68 2.19
C LYS A 13 -7.28 -11.56 3.20
N VAL A 14 -6.72 -12.70 3.59
CA VAL A 14 -5.61 -12.82 4.53
C VAL A 14 -4.65 -13.87 3.99
N PHE A 15 -3.35 -13.65 4.11
CA PHE A 15 -2.36 -14.71 3.89
C PHE A 15 -1.16 -14.54 4.84
N ASN A 16 -0.41 -15.62 5.03
CA ASN A 16 0.83 -15.64 5.80
C ASN A 16 2.02 -15.87 4.84
N ASP A 17 3.05 -15.03 4.93
CA ASP A 17 4.27 -15.15 4.12
C ASP A 17 5.39 -15.97 4.80
N GLY A 18 5.07 -16.66 5.90
CA GLY A 18 6.01 -17.36 6.76
C GLY A 18 6.59 -16.49 7.90
N SER A 19 6.45 -15.16 7.81
CA SER A 19 6.94 -14.21 8.80
C SER A 19 5.85 -13.31 9.39
N LYS A 20 4.84 -12.97 8.59
CA LYS A 20 3.83 -11.95 8.89
C LYS A 20 2.48 -12.37 8.32
N ILE A 21 1.43 -11.90 8.97
CA ILE A 21 0.06 -11.99 8.48
C ILE A 21 -0.27 -10.70 7.72
N TRP A 22 -0.61 -10.85 6.45
CA TRP A 22 -1.02 -9.76 5.57
C TRP A 22 -2.53 -9.78 5.39
N LYS A 23 -3.16 -8.61 5.43
CA LYS A 23 -4.59 -8.45 5.19
C LYS A 23 -4.82 -7.58 3.96
N THR A 24 -5.83 -7.88 3.16
CA THR A 24 -6.19 -7.03 2.01
C THR A 24 -6.45 -5.62 2.48
N ASP A 25 -5.95 -4.64 1.72
CA ASP A 25 -6.26 -3.24 1.93
C ASP A 25 -7.72 -2.97 1.55
N PRO A 26 -8.59 -2.51 2.48
CA PRO A 26 -9.96 -2.13 2.15
C PRO A 26 -10.05 -1.05 1.07
N GLY A 27 -9.02 -0.20 0.92
CA GLY A 27 -8.95 0.82 -0.13
C GLY A 27 -8.50 0.30 -1.50
N CYS A 28 -8.13 -0.99 -1.60
CA CYS A 28 -7.62 -1.61 -2.82
C CYS A 28 -7.89 -3.13 -2.86
N ILE A 29 -9.18 -3.48 -2.85
CA ILE A 29 -9.63 -4.87 -2.97
C ILE A 29 -9.73 -5.26 -4.45
N ALA A 30 -9.03 -6.32 -4.85
CA ALA A 30 -8.95 -6.80 -6.24
C ALA A 30 -10.30 -7.08 -6.90
N SER A 31 -11.24 -7.68 -6.16
CA SER A 31 -12.59 -7.98 -6.66
C SER A 31 -13.49 -6.75 -6.82
N GLN A 32 -13.15 -5.61 -6.21
CA GLN A 32 -13.96 -4.39 -6.22
C GLN A 32 -13.37 -3.31 -7.13
N HIS A 33 -12.05 -3.33 -7.35
CA HIS A 33 -11.34 -2.29 -8.09
C HIS A 33 -10.38 -2.88 -9.15
N PRO A 34 -10.88 -3.65 -10.14
CA PRO A 34 -10.02 -4.19 -11.18
C PRO A 34 -9.37 -3.05 -11.97
N ASN A 35 -8.08 -2.79 -11.67
CA ASN A 35 -7.15 -1.88 -12.34
C ASN A 35 -7.10 -0.41 -11.87
N THR A 36 -7.85 0.00 -10.83
CA THR A 36 -7.75 1.38 -10.32
C THR A 36 -8.03 1.47 -8.84
N CYS A 37 -7.05 1.10 -8.02
CA CYS A 37 -7.05 1.52 -6.63
C CYS A 37 -6.84 3.03 -6.56
N LYS A 38 -7.68 3.75 -5.81
CA LYS A 38 -7.77 5.22 -5.81
C LYS A 38 -6.40 5.89 -5.61
N TYR A 39 -5.63 5.37 -4.65
CA TYR A 39 -4.31 5.89 -4.28
C TYR A 39 -3.14 5.20 -5.02
N HIS A 40 -3.40 4.05 -5.65
CA HIS A 40 -2.40 3.21 -6.33
C HIS A 40 -2.90 2.84 -7.73
N LYS A 41 -3.05 3.86 -8.59
CA LYS A 41 -3.55 3.69 -9.96
C LYS A 41 -2.64 2.71 -10.72
N GLY A 42 -3.20 1.62 -11.22
CA GLY A 42 -2.46 0.52 -11.87
C GLY A 42 -2.28 -0.73 -11.00
N ALA A 43 -2.49 -0.63 -9.68
CA ALA A 43 -2.59 -1.81 -8.83
C ALA A 43 -3.90 -2.56 -9.08
N HIS A 44 -3.82 -3.89 -9.02
CA HIS A 44 -4.99 -4.75 -9.00
C HIS A 44 -5.45 -5.00 -7.57
N GLY A 45 -4.53 -5.28 -6.64
CA GLY A 45 -4.84 -5.43 -5.22
C GLY A 45 -3.66 -5.07 -4.34
N CYS A 46 -3.94 -4.64 -3.11
CA CYS A 46 -2.91 -4.35 -2.12
C CYS A 46 -3.16 -5.09 -0.81
N TYR A 47 -2.08 -5.27 -0.06
CA TYR A 47 -2.06 -5.86 1.26
C TYR A 47 -1.39 -4.93 2.26
N ARG A 48 -1.90 -4.91 3.48
CA ARG A 48 -1.35 -4.15 4.59
C ARG A 48 -0.81 -5.06 5.69
N PHE A 49 0.25 -4.58 6.33
CA PHE A 49 0.81 -5.14 7.55
C PHE A 49 1.20 -3.99 8.50
N ALA A 50 0.98 -4.17 9.80
CA ALA A 50 1.44 -3.25 10.83
C ALA A 50 2.38 -3.98 11.78
N TYR A 51 3.53 -3.38 12.09
CA TYR A 51 4.52 -3.97 13.01
C TYR A 51 4.04 -3.99 14.46
N LYS A 52 3.18 -3.04 14.84
CA LYS A 52 2.62 -2.84 16.18
C LYS A 52 1.20 -2.28 16.07
N SER A 53 0.49 -2.18 17.20
CA SER A 53 -0.84 -1.57 17.30
C SER A 53 -0.85 -0.05 17.05
N THR A 54 0.30 0.61 16.91
CA THR A 54 0.46 2.02 16.50
C THR A 54 1.76 2.20 15.72
N GLY A 55 1.89 3.30 14.98
CA GLY A 55 3.10 3.62 14.22
C GLY A 55 3.14 2.98 12.82
N PRO A 56 4.31 2.73 12.22
CA PRO A 56 4.45 2.55 10.78
C PRO A 56 3.77 1.29 10.23
N GLY A 57 3.14 1.48 9.07
CA GLY A 57 2.48 0.44 8.29
C GLY A 57 3.24 0.13 7.00
N ALA A 58 3.11 -1.09 6.52
CA ALA A 58 3.49 -1.47 5.17
C ALA A 58 2.24 -1.63 4.34
N GLN A 59 2.24 -1.06 3.13
CA GLN A 59 1.26 -1.38 2.11
C GLN A 59 1.99 -1.88 0.86
N CYS A 60 1.65 -3.09 0.41
CA CYS A 60 2.28 -3.77 -0.71
C CYS A 60 1.23 -3.98 -1.80
N CYS A 61 1.50 -3.50 -3.01
CA CYS A 61 0.55 -3.51 -4.12
C CYS A 61 1.07 -4.36 -5.30
N TYR A 62 0.13 -5.01 -5.98
CA TYR A 62 0.41 -6.04 -6.96
C TYR A 62 -0.43 -5.86 -8.21
N ASN A 63 0.09 -6.29 -9.35
CA ASN A 63 -0.68 -6.37 -10.59
C ASN A 63 -1.63 -7.60 -10.59
N LYS A 64 -2.43 -7.75 -11.63
CA LYS A 64 -3.43 -8.85 -11.75
C LYS A 64 -2.85 -10.27 -11.66
N ASN A 65 -1.56 -10.43 -11.92
CA ASN A 65 -0.87 -11.73 -11.84
C ASN A 65 -0.25 -11.95 -10.45
N GLY A 66 -0.55 -11.09 -9.47
CA GLY A 66 0.03 -11.17 -8.14
C GLY A 66 1.51 -10.77 -8.07
N VAL A 67 2.03 -10.06 -9.08
CA VAL A 67 3.43 -9.61 -9.08
C VAL A 67 3.53 -8.23 -8.43
N TRP A 68 4.47 -8.08 -7.49
CA TRP A 68 4.70 -6.83 -6.78
C TRP A 68 5.09 -5.70 -7.73
N ILE A 69 4.49 -4.52 -7.53
CA ILE A 69 4.76 -3.33 -8.34
C ILE A 69 5.89 -2.54 -7.68
N LYS A 70 6.99 -2.34 -8.42
CA LYS A 70 8.17 -1.58 -7.96
C LYS A 70 8.05 -0.08 -8.19
N ASP A 71 7.44 0.31 -9.30
CA ASP A 71 7.39 1.70 -9.75
C ASP A 71 6.24 2.44 -9.04
N PRO A 72 6.54 3.46 -8.20
CA PRO A 72 5.52 4.18 -7.46
C PRO A 72 4.53 4.92 -8.37
N HIS A 73 4.95 5.34 -9.56
CA HIS A 73 4.07 5.97 -10.53
C HIS A 73 3.15 4.98 -11.28
N ARG A 74 3.33 3.67 -11.05
CA ARG A 74 2.51 2.61 -11.64
C ARG A 74 1.64 1.87 -10.62
N GLY A 75 1.43 2.49 -9.45
CA GLY A 75 0.58 1.94 -8.40
C GLY A 75 1.31 1.01 -7.44
N ALA A 76 2.61 1.22 -7.21
CA ALA A 76 3.25 0.58 -6.07
C ALA A 76 2.64 1.08 -4.75
N GLY A 77 2.71 0.24 -3.72
CA GLY A 77 2.29 0.62 -2.37
C GLY A 77 3.32 1.51 -1.69
N THR A 78 3.01 2.00 -0.49
CA THR A 78 3.84 2.96 0.25
C THR A 78 4.26 2.46 1.63
N LEU A 79 5.33 3.06 2.17
CA LEU A 79 5.73 2.87 3.57
C LEU A 79 5.05 3.91 4.42
N ASP A 80 3.82 3.65 4.81
CA ASP A 80 3.04 4.60 5.59
C ASP A 80 3.73 4.85 6.94
N ARG A 81 3.85 6.13 7.32
CA ARG A 81 4.37 6.51 8.64
C ARG A 81 3.44 6.01 9.75
N GLU A 82 2.16 5.94 9.44
CA GLU A 82 1.10 5.50 10.32
C GLU A 82 0.40 4.31 9.69
N ARG A 83 0.15 3.25 10.47
CA ARG A 83 -0.64 2.13 10.01
C ARG A 83 -2.05 2.61 9.67
N ALA A 84 -2.69 1.90 8.73
CA ALA A 84 -4.11 2.06 8.54
C ALA A 84 -4.87 1.65 9.82
N PRO A 85 -5.99 2.34 10.13
CA PRO A 85 -6.83 1.98 11.25
C PRO A 85 -7.49 0.61 11.03
N ASP A 86 -7.55 -0.22 12.07
CA ASP A 86 -8.21 -1.53 12.01
C ASP A 86 -9.75 -1.41 12.05
N SER A 87 -10.27 -0.28 12.53
CA SER A 87 -11.70 0.03 12.57
C SER A 87 -11.94 1.54 12.48
N PHE A 88 -13.15 1.94 12.10
CA PHE A 88 -13.55 3.36 12.07
C PHE A 88 -13.50 4.03 13.45
N PHE A 89 -13.58 3.25 14.54
CA PHE A 89 -13.53 3.76 15.91
C PHE A 89 -12.11 4.09 16.39
N ASP A 90 -11.08 3.71 15.62
CA ASP A 90 -9.69 4.10 15.90
C ASP A 90 -9.40 5.51 15.35
N LEU A 91 -10.14 6.48 15.88
CA LEU A 91 -10.17 7.86 15.37
C LEU A 91 -8.80 8.53 15.43
N SER A 92 -8.01 8.24 16.48
CA SER A 92 -6.67 8.81 16.64
C SER A 92 -5.71 8.31 15.55
N GLN A 93 -5.72 7.00 15.27
CA GLN A 93 -4.90 6.42 14.21
C GLN A 93 -5.40 6.84 12.82
N LEU A 94 -6.73 6.89 12.63
CA LEU A 94 -7.33 7.38 11.39
C LEU A 94 -6.89 8.81 11.09
N ALA A 95 -6.93 9.71 12.08
CA ALA A 95 -6.49 11.09 11.93
C ALA A 95 -5.00 11.20 11.64
N ALA A 96 -4.16 10.43 12.36
CA ALA A 96 -2.72 10.42 12.15
C ALA A 96 -2.35 9.91 10.74
N HIS A 97 -2.93 8.79 10.32
CA HIS A 97 -2.74 8.23 8.98
C HIS A 97 -3.21 9.18 7.88
N HIS A 98 -4.37 9.80 8.07
CA HIS A 98 -4.88 10.78 7.12
C HIS A 98 -3.92 11.97 6.99
N HIS A 99 -3.44 12.52 8.10
CA HIS A 99 -2.59 13.71 8.10
C HIS A 99 -1.17 13.42 7.58
N HIS A 100 -0.58 12.26 7.92
CA HIS A 100 0.81 11.97 7.61
C HIS A 100 1.05 11.22 6.30
N ASP A 101 0.04 10.51 5.78
CA ASP A 101 0.19 9.63 4.62
C ASP A 101 -0.79 9.96 3.49
N VAL A 102 -2.04 10.30 3.79
CA VAL A 102 -3.08 10.60 2.76
C VAL A 102 -2.99 12.05 2.25
N VAL A 103 -3.00 13.05 3.12
CA VAL A 103 -2.95 14.48 2.72
C VAL A 103 -1.71 14.80 1.87
N PRO A 104 -0.48 14.37 2.24
CA PRO A 104 0.68 14.60 1.39
C PRO A 104 0.55 13.95 0.01
N TRP A 105 -0.03 12.75 -0.07
CA TRP A 105 -0.32 12.12 -1.36
C TRP A 105 -1.34 12.92 -2.17
N GLU A 106 -2.40 13.41 -1.53
CA GLU A 106 -3.44 14.20 -2.23
C GLU A 106 -2.87 15.49 -2.81
N ASN A 107 -2.01 16.17 -2.07
CA ASN A 107 -1.39 17.42 -2.48
C ASN A 107 -0.34 17.23 -3.59
N CYS A 108 0.31 16.06 -3.66
CA CYS A 108 1.46 15.86 -4.55
C CYS A 108 1.18 14.91 -5.74
N CYS A 109 0.25 13.97 -5.61
CA CYS A 109 0.19 12.81 -6.52
C CYS A 109 -1.23 12.48 -7.03
N LYS A 110 -2.28 13.12 -6.51
CA LYS A 110 -3.67 12.88 -6.92
C LYS A 110 -3.95 13.36 -8.35
N ASP A 111 -3.44 14.54 -8.68
CA ASP A 111 -3.61 15.18 -9.96
C ASP A 111 -2.51 14.73 -10.94
N PRO A 112 -2.86 14.05 -12.06
CA PRO A 112 -1.90 13.63 -13.07
C PRO A 112 -1.18 14.80 -13.77
N ALA A 113 -1.65 16.04 -13.62
CA ALA A 113 -0.98 17.24 -14.13
C ALA A 113 0.19 17.70 -13.24
N VAL A 114 0.31 17.20 -12.00
CA VAL A 114 1.42 17.55 -11.12
C VAL A 114 2.72 16.93 -11.66
N PRO A 115 3.80 17.72 -11.82
CA PRO A 115 5.08 17.22 -12.27
C PRO A 115 5.59 16.03 -11.43
N ARG A 116 6.19 15.03 -12.10
CA ARG A 116 6.61 13.78 -11.44
C ARG A 116 7.63 14.02 -10.32
N ASP A 117 8.49 15.01 -10.47
CA ASP A 117 9.49 15.44 -9.48
C ASP A 117 8.85 15.99 -8.18
N VAL A 118 7.68 16.63 -8.26
CA VAL A 118 6.93 17.07 -7.08
C VAL A 118 6.40 15.86 -6.30
N CYS A 119 5.86 14.86 -7.00
CA CYS A 119 5.41 13.61 -6.38
C CYS A 119 6.61 12.72 -5.95
N GLN A 120 7.80 12.91 -6.54
CA GLN A 120 9.01 12.17 -6.17
C GLN A 120 9.39 12.41 -4.70
N LEU A 121 9.29 13.65 -4.20
CA LEU A 121 9.57 13.94 -2.79
C LEU A 121 8.67 13.14 -1.83
N TYR A 122 7.41 12.92 -2.19
CA TYR A 122 6.51 12.07 -1.42
C TYR A 122 7.03 10.62 -1.42
N PHE A 123 7.36 10.07 -2.60
CA PHE A 123 7.85 8.70 -2.73
C PHE A 123 9.24 8.48 -2.11
N ASP A 124 10.10 9.49 -2.06
CA ASP A 124 11.38 9.40 -1.35
C ASP A 124 11.16 9.22 0.16
N LYS A 125 10.14 9.87 0.71
CA LYS A 125 9.74 9.74 2.12
C LYS A 125 8.85 8.52 2.39
N ARG A 126 8.18 7.99 1.37
CA ARG A 126 7.21 6.90 1.43
C ARG A 126 7.45 5.91 0.28
N PRO A 127 8.63 5.27 0.22
CA PRO A 127 8.99 4.48 -0.95
C PRO A 127 8.09 3.24 -1.08
N PRO A 128 7.99 2.67 -2.28
CA PRO A 128 7.56 1.30 -2.39
C PRO A 128 8.60 0.42 -1.72
N GLY A 129 8.18 -0.49 -0.84
CA GLY A 129 9.08 -1.32 -0.07
C GLY A 129 10.04 -2.15 -0.92
N VAL A 130 10.76 -3.08 -0.30
CA VAL A 130 11.64 -3.98 -1.07
C VAL A 130 10.96 -5.32 -1.28
N CYS A 131 11.02 -5.81 -2.52
CA CYS A 131 10.62 -7.16 -2.89
C CYS A 131 11.52 -8.17 -2.16
N GLU A 132 10.94 -9.08 -1.39
CA GLU A 132 11.63 -10.23 -0.81
C GLU A 132 10.98 -11.52 -1.31
N LYS A 133 11.81 -12.42 -1.85
CA LYS A 133 11.36 -13.75 -2.26
C LYS A 133 11.30 -14.62 -1.01
N TYR A 134 10.10 -15.07 -0.66
CA TYR A 134 9.91 -16.08 0.36
C TYR A 134 9.77 -17.44 -0.33
N THR A 135 10.54 -18.43 0.11
CA THR A 135 10.36 -19.83 -0.27
C THR A 135 9.19 -20.37 0.56
N PHE A 136 8.11 -20.74 -0.12
CA PHE A 136 6.98 -21.45 0.46
C PHE A 136 7.33 -22.92 0.69
#